data_AF-A0A3B9RT84-F1
#
_entry.id   AF-A0A3B9RT84-F1
#
_cell.length_a   1.000
_cell.length_b   1.000
_cell.length_c   1.000
_cell.angle_alpha   90.00
_cell.angle_beta   90.00
_cell.angle_gamma   90.00
#
_symmetry.space_group_name_H-M   'P 1'
#
loop_
_entity.id
_entity.type
_entity.pdbx_description
1 polymer ?
#
loop_
_entity_poly.entity_id
_entity_poly.type
_entity_poly.pdbx_seq_one_letter_code
_entity_poly.pdbx_strand_id
1 'polypeptide(L)'
;KINKKNIDLIASTDINVPKIVLGDPLRIKQILNNLISNAIKFTERGYIIIKTTIEVETDNNYTLAIAVTDTGMGIAKSDQTKLFNAFNQADTSITRRFGGTGLGLVICKKLAEVM
;
A
#
# COMPACT_ATOMS: atom_id res chain seq x y z
N LYS A 1 -5.35 -15.85 -5.26
CA LYS A 1 -6.36 -14.87 -5.76
C LYS A 1 -5.85 -14.00 -6.93
N ILE A 2 -4.54 -13.82 -7.10
CA ILE A 2 -3.96 -13.04 -8.22
C ILE A 2 -4.06 -13.78 -9.57
N ASN A 3 -3.84 -15.11 -9.62
CA ASN A 3 -3.91 -15.93 -10.85
C ASN A 3 -5.27 -15.94 -11.61
N LYS A 4 -6.31 -15.25 -11.12
CA LYS A 4 -7.59 -15.10 -11.85
C LYS A 4 -7.76 -13.74 -12.53
N LYS A 5 -6.95 -12.74 -12.18
CA LYS A 5 -6.94 -11.42 -12.83
C LYS A 5 -5.64 -11.29 -13.62
N ASN A 6 -5.71 -10.74 -14.83
CA ASN A 6 -4.55 -10.51 -15.68
C ASN A 6 -3.77 -9.28 -15.18
N ILE A 7 -3.14 -9.42 -14.02
CA ILE A 7 -2.41 -8.37 -13.31
C ILE A 7 -0.98 -8.84 -13.07
N ASP A 8 -0.02 -8.09 -13.59
CA ASP A 8 1.40 -8.31 -13.32
C ASP A 8 1.78 -7.71 -11.96
N LEU A 9 2.48 -8.47 -11.15
CA LEU A 9 3.02 -8.01 -9.87
C LEU A 9 4.54 -7.87 -9.99
N ILE A 10 5.01 -6.63 -9.91
CA ILE A 10 6.42 -6.29 -10.12
C ILE A 10 6.99 -5.76 -8.80
N ALA A 11 8.03 -6.41 -8.29
CA ALA A 11 8.79 -5.91 -7.15
C ALA A 11 10.13 -5.35 -7.63
N SER A 12 10.43 -4.12 -7.22
CA SER A 12 11.64 -3.40 -7.60
C SER A 12 12.25 -2.75 -6.36
N THR A 13 13.36 -3.30 -5.89
CA THR A 13 14.14 -2.74 -4.79
C THR A 13 15.37 -2.05 -5.37
N ASP A 14 15.62 -0.81 -4.94
CA ASP A 14 16.81 -0.06 -5.34
C ASP A 14 18.09 -0.79 -4.87
N ILE A 15 19.15 -0.71 -5.67
CA ILE A 15 20.43 -1.40 -5.42
C ILE A 15 21.07 -0.94 -4.11
N ASN A 16 20.81 0.30 -3.70
CA ASN A 16 21.35 0.89 -2.48
C ASN A 16 20.63 0.41 -1.21
N VAL A 17 19.44 -0.19 -1.32
CA VAL A 17 18.69 -0.68 -0.16
C VAL A 17 19.39 -1.94 0.38
N PRO A 18 19.74 -1.99 1.68
CA PRO A 18 20.32 -3.18 2.29
C PRO A 18 19.42 -4.40 2.12
N LYS A 19 20.02 -5.56 1.81
CA LYS A 19 19.29 -6.82 1.67
C LYS A 19 18.58 -7.26 2.95
N ILE A 20 19.09 -6.82 4.10
CA ILE A 20 18.57 -7.14 5.43
C ILE A 20 18.56 -5.84 6.22
N VAL A 21 17.44 -5.55 6.87
CA VAL A 21 17.28 -4.43 7.80
C VAL A 21 16.69 -4.94 9.11
N LEU A 22 16.98 -4.24 10.20
CA LEU A 22 16.42 -4.54 11.52
C LEU A 22 15.17 -3.67 11.74
N GLY A 23 14.06 -4.28 12.13
CA GLY A 23 12.78 -3.60 12.32
C GLY A 23 11.67 -4.57 12.72
N ASP A 24 10.41 -4.14 12.67
CA ASP A 24 9.25 -5.00 12.94
C ASP A 24 8.70 -5.62 11.63
N PRO A 25 9.05 -6.87 11.29
CA PRO A 25 8.60 -7.51 10.06
C PRO A 25 7.09 -7.75 10.04
N LEU A 26 6.44 -7.90 11.20
CA LEU A 26 5.00 -8.16 11.28
C LEU A 26 4.22 -6.91 10.88
N ARG A 27 4.63 -5.73 11.38
CA ARG A 27 3.98 -4.45 11.04
C ARG A 27 4.22 -4.06 9.59
N ILE A 28 5.44 -4.22 9.09
CA ILE A 28 5.75 -3.98 7.66
C ILE A 28 4.88 -4.88 6.78
N LYS A 29 4.82 -6.18 7.08
CA LYS A 29 3.97 -7.13 6.35
C LYS A 29 2.49 -6.74 6.41
N GLN A 30 2.01 -6.24 7.54
CA GLN A 30 0.64 -5.76 7.70
C GLN A 30 0.34 -4.56 6.79
N ILE A 31 1.24 -3.57 6.76
CA ILE A 31 1.12 -2.39 5.87
C ILE A 31 1.10 -2.85 4.40
N LEU A 32 2.08 -3.63 3.98
CA LEU A 32 2.21 -4.10 2.59
C LEU A 32 1.00 -4.92 2.15
N ASN A 33 0.53 -5.86 2.97
CA ASN A 33 -0.64 -6.66 2.65
C ASN A 33 -1.88 -5.80 2.42
N ASN A 34 -2.08 -4.76 3.23
CA ASN A 34 -3.23 -3.89 3.07
C ASN A 34 -3.13 -3.02 1.81
N LEU A 35 -1.97 -2.44 1.52
CA LEU A 35 -1.75 -1.65 0.31
C LEU A 35 -1.89 -2.50 -0.96
N ILE A 36 -1.22 -3.66 -1.00
CA ILE A 36 -1.26 -4.59 -2.14
C ILE A 36 -2.67 -5.17 -2.33
N SER A 37 -3.37 -5.52 -1.25
CA SER A 37 -4.75 -6.00 -1.35
C SER A 37 -5.70 -4.93 -1.91
N ASN A 38 -5.49 -3.64 -1.55
CA ASN A 38 -6.25 -2.55 -2.15
C ASN A 38 -5.95 -2.40 -3.64
N ALA A 39 -4.68 -2.42 -4.03
CA ALA A 39 -4.27 -2.38 -5.43
C ALA A 39 -4.91 -3.52 -6.27
N ILE A 40 -4.85 -4.76 -5.78
CA ILE A 40 -5.48 -5.94 -6.45
C ILE A 40 -7.01 -5.81 -6.53
N LYS A 41 -7.63 -5.22 -5.50
CA LYS A 41 -9.08 -5.02 -5.43
C LYS A 41 -9.55 -4.08 -6.54
N PHE A 42 -8.85 -2.96 -6.74
CA PHE A 42 -9.25 -1.88 -7.66
C PHE A 42 -8.61 -1.93 -9.05
N THR A 43 -7.64 -2.82 -9.27
CA THR A 43 -7.11 -3.15 -10.59
C THR A 43 -7.82 -4.36 -11.18
N GLU A 44 -8.34 -4.24 -12.40
CA GLU A 44 -8.95 -5.36 -13.13
C GLU A 44 -7.95 -6.04 -14.07
N ARG A 45 -7.11 -5.24 -14.73
CA ARG A 45 -6.01 -5.66 -15.62
C ARG A 45 -4.89 -4.62 -15.57
N GLY A 46 -3.68 -5.02 -15.95
CA GLY A 46 -2.51 -4.14 -15.98
C GLY A 46 -1.45 -4.59 -14.98
N TYR A 47 -0.91 -3.68 -14.17
CA TYR A 47 0.18 -4.02 -13.27
C TYR A 47 0.07 -3.33 -11.90
N ILE A 48 0.77 -3.93 -10.95
CA ILE A 48 1.02 -3.39 -9.62
C ILE A 48 2.53 -3.42 -9.40
N ILE A 49 3.12 -2.26 -9.12
CA ILE A 49 4.55 -2.10 -8.83
C ILE A 49 4.72 -1.85 -7.34
N ILE A 50 5.60 -2.63 -6.71
CA ILE A 50 6.07 -2.41 -5.34
C ILE A 50 7.51 -1.93 -5.46
N LYS A 51 7.75 -0.66 -5.15
CA LYS A 51 9.07 -0.04 -5.22
C LYS A 51 9.60 0.23 -3.82
N THR A 52 10.84 -0.16 -3.55
CA THR A 52 11.54 0.14 -2.29
C THR A 52 12.78 0.98 -2.56
N THR A 53 12.89 2.11 -1.89
CA THR A 53 14.02 3.04 -1.99
C THR A 53 14.43 3.51 -0.60
N ILE A 54 15.66 4.01 -0.48
CA ILE A 54 16.08 4.80 0.69
C ILE A 54 15.67 6.25 0.45
N GLU A 55 14.96 6.85 1.39
CA GLU A 55 14.63 8.28 1.37
C GLU A 55 15.65 9.09 2.18
N VAL A 56 16.04 8.58 3.35
CA VAL A 56 17.07 9.16 4.21
C VAL A 56 17.97 8.06 4.71
N GLU A 57 19.28 8.32 4.66
CA GLU A 57 20.30 7.49 5.27
C GLU A 57 21.03 8.33 6.33
N THR A 58 21.22 7.75 7.51
CA THR A 58 22.01 8.31 8.60
C THR A 58 22.99 7.25 9.08
N ASP A 59 23.99 7.63 9.89
CA ASP A 59 25.03 6.72 10.37
C ASP A 59 24.50 5.43 11.00
N ASN A 60 23.30 5.48 11.60
CA ASN A 60 22.73 4.35 12.34
C ASN A 60 21.37 3.85 11.82
N ASN A 61 20.69 4.61 10.95
CA ASN A 61 19.31 4.32 10.55
C ASN A 61 19.04 4.65 9.08
N TYR A 62 18.08 3.92 8.51
CA TYR A 62 17.53 4.17 7.19
C TYR A 62 16.04 4.51 7.29
N THR A 63 15.61 5.55 6.61
CA THR A 63 14.21 5.78 6.29
C THR A 63 13.93 5.16 4.93
N LEU A 64 13.20 4.05 4.92
CA LEU A 64 12.80 3.36 3.69
C LEU A 64 11.46 3.89 3.20
N ALA A 65 11.41 4.28 1.93
CA ALA A 65 10.15 4.52 1.24
C ALA A 65 9.72 3.27 0.48
N ILE A 66 8.53 2.74 0.82
CA ILE A 66 7.91 1.63 0.08
C ILE A 66 6.64 2.13 -0.59
N ALA A 67 6.64 2.19 -1.92
CA ALA A 67 5.52 2.63 -2.72
C ALA A 67 4.82 1.44 -3.38
N VAL A 68 3.49 1.42 -3.31
CA VAL A 68 2.64 0.50 -4.09
C VAL A 68 1.88 1.33 -5.12
N THR A 69 2.11 1.06 -6.40
CA THR A 69 1.47 1.78 -7.52
C THR A 69 0.68 0.80 -8.36
N ASP A 70 -0.56 1.13 -8.69
CA ASP A 70 -1.44 0.30 -9.50
C ASP A 70 -2.05 1.07 -10.69
N THR A 71 -2.57 0.33 -11.66
CA THR A 71 -3.23 0.88 -12.86
C THR A 71 -4.76 0.78 -12.80
N GLY A 72 -5.33 0.72 -11.60
CA GLY A 72 -6.75 0.61 -11.38
C GLY A 72 -7.53 1.88 -11.72
N MET A 73 -8.79 1.92 -11.28
CA MET A 73 -9.72 3.03 -11.57
C MET A 73 -9.28 4.41 -11.04
N GLY A 74 -8.23 4.46 -10.22
CA GLY A 74 -7.75 5.68 -9.57
C GLY A 74 -8.69 6.18 -8.48
N ILE A 75 -8.31 7.30 -7.86
CA ILE A 75 -9.06 7.94 -6.77
C ILE A 75 -9.20 9.42 -7.12
N ALA A 76 -10.42 9.94 -7.11
CA ALA A 76 -10.69 11.35 -7.36
C ALA A 76 -9.94 12.24 -6.34
N LYS A 77 -9.37 13.36 -6.79
CA LYS A 77 -8.55 14.25 -5.94
C LYS A 77 -9.28 14.70 -4.67
N SER A 78 -10.59 14.94 -4.74
CA SER A 78 -11.43 15.33 -3.61
C SER A 78 -11.53 14.25 -2.51
N ASP A 79 -11.34 12.99 -2.88
CA ASP A 79 -11.50 11.85 -1.97
C ASP A 79 -10.16 11.39 -1.39
N GLN A 80 -9.04 11.74 -2.03
CA GLN A 80 -7.69 11.39 -1.57
C GLN A 80 -7.41 11.90 -0.15
N THR A 81 -7.85 13.11 0.18
CA THR A 81 -7.65 13.71 1.51
C THR A 81 -8.41 12.99 2.62
N LYS A 82 -9.42 12.18 2.27
CA LYS A 82 -10.28 11.47 3.21
C LYS A 82 -9.87 9.99 3.40
N LEU A 83 -8.96 9.45 2.58
CA LEU A 83 -8.59 8.03 2.58
C LEU A 83 -8.04 7.52 3.92
N PHE A 84 -7.41 8.41 4.67
CA PHE A 84 -6.79 8.09 5.96
C PHE A 84 -7.69 8.43 7.16
N ASN A 85 -8.91 8.89 6.91
CA ASN A 85 -9.89 9.14 7.96
C ASN A 85 -10.71 7.86 8.17
N ALA A 86 -10.85 7.45 9.43
CA ALA A 86 -11.67 6.30 9.77
C ALA A 86 -13.13 6.51 9.33
N PHE A 87 -13.73 5.45 8.78
CA PHE A 87 -15.16 5.40 8.42
C PHE A 87 -15.64 6.36 7.31
N ASN A 88 -14.74 7.10 6.63
CA ASN A 88 -15.09 7.93 5.46
C ASN A 88 -15.17 7.12 4.15
N GLN A 89 -15.94 6.03 4.15
CA GLN A 89 -16.35 5.40 2.88
C GLN A 89 -17.49 6.23 2.30
N ALA A 90 -17.17 7.10 1.34
CA ALA A 90 -18.09 8.09 0.78
C ALA A 90 -19.29 7.49 0.00
N ASP A 91 -19.31 6.17 -0.26
CA ASP A 91 -20.35 5.56 -1.08
C ASP A 91 -20.67 4.12 -0.64
N THR A 92 -21.93 3.88 -0.26
CA THR A 92 -22.44 2.56 0.16
C THR A 92 -22.44 1.53 -0.97
N SER A 93 -22.38 1.98 -2.24
CA SER A 93 -22.27 1.10 -3.41
C SER A 93 -20.92 0.36 -3.47
N ILE A 94 -19.83 0.99 -3.01
CA ILE A 94 -18.46 0.41 -3.02
C ILE A 94 -18.33 -0.68 -1.95
N THR A 95 -18.91 -0.48 -0.76
CA THR A 95 -18.93 -1.49 0.31
C THR A 95 -19.66 -2.75 -0.14
N ARG A 96 -20.77 -2.60 -0.89
CA ARG A 96 -21.55 -3.72 -1.43
C ARG A 96 -20.84 -4.48 -2.54
N ARG A 97 -20.12 -3.77 -3.43
CA ARG A 97 -19.44 -4.36 -4.60
C ARG A 97 -18.11 -5.01 -4.24
N PHE A 98 -17.37 -4.48 -3.27
CA PHE A 98 -16.02 -4.96 -3.00
C PHE A 98 -15.67 -5.22 -1.52
N GLY A 99 -16.58 -4.97 -0.57
CA GLY A 99 -16.40 -5.24 0.86
C GLY A 99 -15.29 -4.43 1.56
N GLY A 100 -15.30 -4.43 2.89
CA GLY A 100 -14.22 -3.87 3.73
C GLY A 100 -14.67 -2.79 4.72
N THR A 101 -13.99 -2.72 5.86
CA THR A 101 -14.29 -1.77 6.96
C THR A 101 -13.75 -0.36 6.72
N GLY A 102 -12.90 -0.18 5.70
CA GLY A 102 -12.23 1.11 5.44
C GLY A 102 -11.13 1.44 6.45
N LEU A 103 -10.87 0.53 7.40
CA LEU A 103 -9.86 0.73 8.45
C LEU A 103 -8.43 0.45 7.96
N GLY A 104 -8.27 -0.25 6.84
CA GLY A 104 -6.96 -0.71 6.37
C GLY A 104 -5.94 0.43 6.21
N LEU A 105 -6.30 1.47 5.45
CA LEU A 105 -5.40 2.61 5.21
C LEU A 105 -5.14 3.43 6.49
N VAL A 106 -6.13 3.54 7.37
CA VAL A 106 -5.99 4.17 8.68
C VAL A 106 -4.97 3.42 9.54
N ILE A 107 -5.04 2.09 9.56
CA ILE A 107 -4.07 1.24 10.27
C ILE A 107 -2.68 1.42 9.67
N CYS A 108 -2.56 1.47 8.34
CA CYS A 108 -1.28 1.70 7.68
C CYS A 108 -0.65 3.02 8.10
N LYS A 109 -1.43 4.11 8.10
CA LYS A 109 -0.96 5.42 8.54
C LYS A 109 -0.49 5.38 10.00
N LYS A 110 -1.31 4.85 10.91
CA LYS A 110 -0.96 4.77 12.33
C LYS A 110 0.29 3.94 12.58
N LEU A 111 0.47 2.83 11.86
CA LEU A 111 1.67 2.02 11.99
C LEU A 111 2.91 2.74 11.44
N ALA A 112 2.79 3.41 10.30
CA ALA A 112 3.90 4.16 9.72
C ALA A 112 4.31 5.38 10.57
N GLU A 113 3.38 6.02 11.29
CA GLU A 113 3.68 7.18 12.16
C GLU A 113 4.39 6.82 13.47
N VAL A 114 4.33 5.55 13.90
CA VAL A 114 4.95 5.09 15.16
C VAL A 114 6.19 4.22 14.94
N MET A 115 6.60 4.07 13.67
CA MET A 115 7.79 3.32 13.24
C MET A 115 8.88 4.31 12.82
#